data_AF-A0A1A8JNX5-F1
#
_entry.id   AF-A0A1A8JNX5-F1
#
_cell.length_a   1.000
_cell.length_b   1.000
_cell.length_c   1.000
_cell.angle_alpha   90.00
_cell.angle_beta   90.00
_cell.angle_gamma   90.00
#
_symmetry.space_group_name_H-M   'P 1'
#
loop_
_entity.id
_entity.type
_entity.pdbx_description
1 polymer ?
#
loop_
_entity_poly.entity_id
_entity_poly.type
_entity_poly.pdbx_seq_one_letter_code
_entity_poly.pdbx_strand_id
1 'polypeptide(L)'
;IDQIKDFTKQFINRLQEMRHQCDRVLTWNSGALHYSDEVILVQELSAMSFQRDALKAAIDGITYIGKGTYTDCAIKRGLAELLVGGSHYNENKYIVVVTDGHPITGYKEPCGGVQEAANEARQHGVKVFAVAISPDQEDTRLSL
;
A
#
# COMPACT_ATOMS: atom_id res chain seq x y z
N ILE A 1 0.64 -14.09 7.77
CA ILE A 1 1.25 -12.75 7.86
C ILE A 1 2.68 -12.72 7.31
N ASP A 2 3.52 -13.72 7.60
CA ASP A 2 4.94 -13.71 7.16
C ASP A 2 5.12 -13.69 5.64
N GLN A 3 4.27 -14.40 4.89
CA GLN A 3 4.27 -14.34 3.42
C GLN A 3 3.99 -12.92 2.88
N ILE A 4 3.10 -12.17 3.55
CA ILE A 4 2.80 -10.78 3.19
C ILE A 4 4.01 -9.88 3.48
N LYS A 5 4.64 -10.05 4.64
CA LYS A 5 5.87 -9.32 4.99
C LYS A 5 6.99 -9.62 3.99
N ASP A 6 7.21 -10.88 3.65
CA ASP A 6 8.26 -11.30 2.74
C ASP A 6 8.03 -10.79 1.32
N PHE A 7 6.80 -10.88 0.82
CA PHE A 7 6.44 -10.24 -0.45
C PHE A 7 6.70 -8.74 -0.41
N THR A 8 6.26 -8.04 0.64
CA THR A 8 6.41 -6.59 0.75
C THR A 8 7.89 -6.19 0.75
N LYS A 9 8.74 -6.91 1.50
CA LYS A 9 10.19 -6.69 1.49
C LYS A 9 10.81 -6.96 0.11
N GLN A 10 10.39 -8.02 -0.57
CA GLN A 10 10.85 -8.33 -1.93
C GLN A 10 10.42 -7.24 -2.92
N PHE A 11 9.18 -6.77 -2.84
CA PHE A 11 8.67 -5.66 -3.63
C PHE A 11 9.50 -4.39 -3.41
N ILE A 12 9.77 -4.03 -2.16
CA ILE A 12 10.64 -2.90 -1.80
C ILE A 12 12.03 -3.08 -2.41
N ASN A 13 12.63 -4.27 -2.39
CA ASN A 13 13.94 -4.49 -3.01
C ASN A 13 13.95 -4.27 -4.53
N ARG A 14 12.79 -4.37 -5.20
CA ARG A 14 12.63 -4.10 -6.63
C ARG A 14 12.43 -2.62 -6.97
N LEU A 15 12.17 -1.76 -5.98
CA LEU A 15 12.13 -0.31 -6.14
C LEU A 15 13.55 0.27 -6.26
N GLN A 16 14.28 -0.14 -7.30
CA GLN A 16 15.65 0.28 -7.57
C GLN A 16 15.66 1.61 -8.33
N GLU A 17 16.69 2.42 -8.08
CA GLU A 17 16.91 3.63 -8.86
C GLU A 17 17.28 3.23 -10.29
N MET A 18 16.65 3.89 -11.27
CA MET A 18 16.88 3.62 -12.68
C MET A 18 17.29 4.90 -13.39
N ARG A 19 18.38 4.84 -14.16
CA ARG A 19 18.74 5.92 -15.08
C ARG A 19 17.90 5.80 -16.34
N HIS A 20 17.13 6.85 -16.62
CA HIS A 20 16.43 7.02 -17.88
C HIS A 20 17.27 7.81 -18.88
N GLN A 21 16.85 7.76 -20.14
CA GLN A 21 17.39 8.62 -21.19
C GLN A 21 17.27 10.09 -20.78
N CYS A 22 18.21 10.92 -21.22
CA CYS A 22 18.33 12.34 -20.87
C CYS A 22 18.80 12.64 -19.43
N ASP A 23 19.65 11.78 -18.84
CA ASP A 23 20.27 11.97 -17.50
C ASP A 23 19.28 12.13 -16.34
N ARG A 24 18.06 11.60 -16.47
CA ARG A 24 17.09 11.57 -15.38
C ARG A 24 17.26 10.31 -14.55
N VAL A 25 17.39 10.49 -13.23
CA VAL A 25 17.41 9.37 -12.28
C VAL A 25 16.02 9.24 -11.68
N LEU A 26 15.38 8.08 -11.89
CA LEU A 26 14.16 7.71 -11.20
C LEU A 26 14.52 7.31 -9.77
N THR A 27 13.98 8.06 -8.81
CA THR A 27 14.09 7.76 -7.38
C THR A 27 12.72 7.40 -6.83
N TRP A 28 12.72 6.67 -5.72
CA TRP A 28 11.49 6.18 -5.08
C TRP A 28 11.39 6.72 -3.66
N ASN A 29 10.22 7.24 -3.31
CA ASN A 29 9.81 7.41 -1.93
C ASN A 29 8.81 6.29 -1.59
N SER A 30 8.93 5.71 -0.42
CA SER A 30 8.00 4.68 0.04
C SER A 30 7.74 4.82 1.54
N GLY A 31 6.56 4.37 1.94
CA GLY A 31 6.09 4.25 3.31
C GLY A 31 5.16 3.04 3.37
N ALA A 32 4.73 2.67 4.58
CA ALA A 32 3.87 1.52 4.77
C ALA A 32 2.78 1.80 5.81
N LEU A 33 1.60 1.24 5.55
CA LEU A 33 0.50 1.15 6.48
C LEU A 33 0.22 -0.34 6.76
N HIS A 34 -0.08 -0.66 8.00
CA HIS A 34 -0.68 -1.94 8.37
C HIS A 34 -2.14 -1.71 8.72
N TYR A 35 -3.03 -2.63 8.35
CA TYR A 35 -4.46 -2.45 8.62
C TYR A 35 -5.14 -3.75 9.02
N SER A 36 -6.18 -3.59 9.84
CA SER A 36 -7.17 -4.61 10.21
C SER A 36 -8.51 -3.91 10.51
N ASP A 37 -9.04 -3.95 11.72
CA ASP A 37 -10.10 -3.04 12.21
C ASP A 37 -9.59 -1.64 12.61
N GLU A 38 -8.28 -1.43 12.54
CA GLU A 38 -7.62 -0.14 12.63
C GLU A 38 -6.52 0.03 11.57
N VAL A 39 -6.07 1.26 11.34
CA VAL A 39 -4.98 1.58 10.40
C VAL A 39 -3.80 2.14 11.18
N ILE A 40 -2.67 1.45 11.10
CA ILE A 40 -1.41 1.82 11.75
C ILE A 40 -0.41 2.30 10.71
N LEU A 41 0.13 3.50 10.91
CA LEU A 41 1.26 3.98 10.14
C LEU A 41 2.54 3.28 10.58
N VAL A 42 3.06 2.40 9.73
CA VAL A 42 4.30 1.66 10.00
C VAL A 42 5.50 2.57 9.78
N GLN A 43 5.48 3.32 8.67
CA GLN A 43 6.48 4.32 8.36
C GLN A 43 5.93 5.34 7.37
N GLU A 44 6.26 6.61 7.60
CA GLU A 44 5.96 7.72 6.70
C GLU A 44 6.66 7.58 5.34
N LEU A 45 6.14 8.29 4.33
CA LEU A 45 6.80 8.38 3.03
C LEU A 45 8.20 8.97 3.16
N SER A 46 9.20 8.20 2.75
CA SER A 46 10.59 8.60 2.85
C SER A 46 11.43 8.03 1.71
N ALA A 47 12.57 8.65 1.42
CA ALA A 47 13.37 8.30 0.26
C ALA A 47 14.07 6.93 0.43
N MET A 48 13.87 6.06 -0.54
CA MET A 48 14.37 4.68 -0.56
C MET A 48 15.87 4.57 -0.81
N SER A 49 16.55 5.67 -1.15
CA SER A 49 18.01 5.71 -1.21
C SER A 49 18.67 5.53 0.15
N PHE A 50 18.00 5.93 1.24
CA PHE A 50 18.53 5.82 2.61
C PHE A 50 17.59 5.13 3.61
N GLN A 51 16.28 5.08 3.38
CA GLN A 51 15.32 4.49 4.32
C GLN A 51 14.90 3.04 4.00
N ARG A 52 15.49 2.41 2.98
CA ARG A 52 15.05 1.09 2.54
C ARG A 52 15.14 0.02 3.62
N ASP A 53 16.29 -0.08 4.29
CA ASP A 53 16.48 -1.09 5.33
C ASP A 53 15.70 -0.76 6.60
N ALA A 54 15.52 0.52 6.92
CA ALA A 54 14.63 0.95 8.00
C ALA A 54 13.18 0.53 7.74
N LEU A 55 12.67 0.74 6.51
CA LEU A 55 11.32 0.32 6.13
C LEU A 55 11.14 -1.20 6.20
N LYS A 56 12.14 -1.96 5.74
CA LYS A 56 12.12 -3.42 5.85
C LYS A 56 12.12 -3.88 7.31
N ALA A 57 12.94 -3.27 8.16
CA ALA A 57 12.97 -3.57 9.60
C ALA A 57 11.64 -3.23 10.28
N ALA A 58 11.02 -2.10 9.91
CA ALA A 58 9.70 -1.72 10.40
C ALA A 58 8.63 -2.73 9.97
N ILE A 59 8.69 -3.24 8.74
CA ILE A 59 7.80 -4.31 8.24
C ILE A 59 7.99 -5.61 9.01
N ASP A 60 9.23 -6.00 9.30
CA ASP A 60 9.51 -7.20 10.10
C ASP A 60 8.90 -7.09 11.51
N GLY A 61 8.87 -5.88 12.08
CA GLY A 61 8.25 -5.57 13.36
C GLY A 61 6.71 -5.59 13.38
N ILE A 62 6.03 -5.65 12.23
CA ILE A 62 4.56 -5.65 12.19
C ILE A 62 4.01 -6.90 12.88
N THR A 63 3.14 -6.73 13.87
CA THR A 63 2.40 -7.83 14.49
C THR A 63 0.99 -7.89 13.95
N TYR A 64 0.48 -9.09 13.69
CA TYR A 64 -0.90 -9.26 13.26
C TYR A 64 -1.86 -8.82 14.37
N ILE A 65 -2.65 -7.78 14.10
CA ILE A 65 -3.58 -7.16 15.05
C ILE A 65 -5.01 -7.75 15.01
N GLY A 66 -5.36 -8.49 13.95
CA GLY A 66 -6.61 -9.26 13.85
C GLY A 66 -7.91 -8.44 13.81
N LYS A 67 -9.06 -9.12 13.90
CA LYS A 67 -10.42 -8.57 14.15
C LYS A 67 -11.19 -7.88 13.02
N GLY A 68 -10.60 -7.59 11.88
CA GLY A 68 -11.32 -7.01 10.75
C GLY A 68 -10.41 -6.65 9.58
N THR A 69 -11.00 -6.08 8.52
CA THR A 69 -10.29 -5.74 7.28
C THR A 69 -10.82 -4.42 6.69
N TYR A 70 -10.38 -3.27 7.24
CA TYR A 70 -10.78 -1.91 6.86
C TYR A 70 -9.91 -1.40 5.70
N THR A 71 -9.98 -2.12 4.58
CA THR A 71 -9.18 -1.81 3.39
C THR A 71 -9.49 -0.41 2.85
N ASP A 72 -10.74 0.03 2.93
CA ASP A 72 -11.18 1.35 2.49
C ASP A 72 -10.57 2.48 3.34
N CYS A 73 -10.54 2.33 4.66
CA CYS A 73 -9.88 3.27 5.55
C CYS A 73 -8.37 3.32 5.31
N ALA A 74 -7.74 2.16 5.05
CA ALA A 74 -6.32 2.07 4.73
C ALA A 74 -5.99 2.82 3.42
N ILE A 75 -6.83 2.67 2.38
CA ILE A 75 -6.67 3.40 1.12
C ILE A 75 -6.82 4.91 1.35
N LYS A 76 -7.86 5.36 2.07
CA LYS A 76 -8.07 6.79 2.36
C LYS A 76 -6.92 7.38 3.18
N ARG A 77 -6.40 6.65 4.17
CA ARG A 77 -5.22 7.08 4.95
C ARG A 77 -3.96 7.14 4.08
N GLY A 78 -3.74 6.14 3.22
CA GLY A 78 -2.61 6.12 2.29
C GLY A 78 -2.67 7.25 1.26
N LEU A 79 -3.86 7.59 0.77
CA LEU A 79 -4.08 8.75 -0.06
C LEU A 79 -3.68 10.04 0.66
N ALA A 80 -4.10 10.22 1.92
CA ALA A 80 -3.70 11.39 2.70
C ALA A 80 -2.16 11.50 2.87
N GLU A 81 -1.48 10.40 3.17
CA GLU A 81 -0.01 10.37 3.25
C GLU A 81 0.65 10.75 1.92
N LEU A 82 0.12 10.27 0.80
CA LEU A 82 0.59 10.60 -0.55
C LEU A 82 0.33 12.05 -0.96
N LEU A 83 -0.73 12.68 -0.45
CA LEU A 83 -1.03 14.08 -0.70
C LEU A 83 -0.15 15.02 0.14
N VAL A 84 0.24 14.60 1.34
CA VAL A 84 1.09 15.40 2.25
C VAL A 84 2.59 15.23 1.93
N GLY A 85 3.07 13.99 1.86
CA GLY A 85 4.50 13.65 1.74
C GLY A 85 4.92 13.15 0.35
N GLY A 86 3.98 13.01 -0.58
CA GLY A 86 4.26 12.51 -1.93
C GLY A 86 4.90 13.55 -2.84
N SER A 87 5.35 13.07 -4.01
CA SER A 87 5.90 13.92 -5.06
C SER A 87 4.91 15.00 -5.51
N HIS A 88 5.41 16.19 -5.82
CA HIS A 88 4.62 17.27 -6.43
C HIS A 88 4.08 16.92 -7.82
N TYR A 89 4.64 15.88 -8.48
CA TYR A 89 4.09 15.36 -9.72
C TYR A 89 2.78 14.60 -9.45
N ASN A 90 1.71 15.00 -10.12
CA ASN A 90 0.36 14.47 -9.86
C ASN A 90 0.20 12.99 -10.21
N GLU A 91 0.96 12.45 -11.18
CA GLU A 91 0.62 11.16 -11.82
C GLU A 91 1.55 9.98 -11.45
N ASN A 92 2.54 10.20 -10.59
CA ASN A 92 3.53 9.19 -10.18
C ASN A 92 3.34 8.75 -8.72
N LYS A 93 2.08 8.55 -8.32
CA LYS A 93 1.69 8.11 -6.98
C LYS A 93 1.00 6.76 -7.07
N TYR A 94 1.33 5.87 -6.13
CA TYR A 94 0.93 4.47 -6.17
C TYR A 94 0.50 4.02 -4.77
N ILE A 95 -0.63 3.31 -4.69
CA ILE A 95 -1.03 2.54 -3.51
C ILE A 95 -1.03 1.08 -3.93
N VAL A 96 -0.30 0.24 -3.19
CA VAL A 96 -0.30 -1.22 -3.38
C VAL A 96 -0.90 -1.85 -2.14
N VAL A 97 -2.11 -2.39 -2.29
CA VAL A 97 -2.82 -3.12 -1.24
C VAL A 97 -2.36 -4.58 -1.28
N VAL A 98 -1.69 -5.04 -0.23
CA VAL A 98 -1.31 -6.45 -0.09
C VAL A 98 -2.21 -7.11 0.95
N THR A 99 -2.97 -8.12 0.53
CA THR A 99 -4.01 -8.77 1.35
C THR A 99 -3.99 -10.29 1.13
N ASP A 100 -4.62 -11.06 2.01
CA ASP A 100 -4.88 -12.50 1.84
C ASP A 100 -6.25 -12.80 1.21
N GLY A 101 -6.97 -11.76 0.76
CA GLY A 101 -8.20 -11.89 -0.02
C GLY A 101 -9.47 -12.13 0.79
N HIS A 102 -9.41 -12.15 2.13
CA HIS A 102 -10.58 -12.40 2.98
C HIS A 102 -11.06 -11.14 3.72
N PRO A 103 -12.09 -10.45 3.22
CA PRO A 103 -12.97 -9.69 4.10
C PRO A 103 -13.87 -10.68 4.88
N ILE A 104 -14.19 -10.37 6.13
CA ILE A 104 -15.23 -11.09 6.87
C ILE A 104 -16.55 -10.89 6.11
N THR A 105 -17.13 -11.97 5.56
CA THR A 105 -18.41 -11.91 4.82
C THR A 105 -19.50 -11.25 5.66
N GLY A 106 -20.20 -10.26 5.09
CA GLY A 106 -21.26 -9.51 5.80
C GLY A 106 -20.76 -8.28 6.58
N TYR A 107 -19.46 -8.01 6.59
CA TYR A 107 -18.90 -6.81 7.22
C TYR A 107 -19.01 -5.59 6.29
N LYS A 108 -19.63 -4.51 6.78
CA LYS A 108 -19.70 -3.23 6.04
C LYS A 108 -18.46 -2.41 6.34
N GLU A 109 -17.66 -2.19 5.31
CA GLU A 109 -16.47 -1.33 5.36
C GLU A 109 -16.87 0.10 5.84
N PRO A 110 -16.24 0.62 6.92
CA PRO A 110 -16.76 1.77 7.67
C PRO A 110 -16.41 3.13 7.07
N CYS A 111 -15.50 3.19 6.11
CA CYS A 111 -15.02 4.41 5.46
C CYS A 111 -15.63 4.61 4.05
N GLY A 112 -16.81 4.05 3.78
CA GLY A 112 -17.55 4.25 2.51
C GLY A 112 -17.33 3.13 1.49
N GLY A 113 -16.42 2.19 1.78
CA GLY A 113 -16.16 1.02 0.95
C GLY A 113 -15.01 1.21 -0.04
N VAL A 114 -14.38 0.10 -0.38
CA VAL A 114 -13.14 0.04 -1.17
C VAL A 114 -13.32 0.64 -2.57
N GLN A 115 -14.47 0.44 -3.20
CA GLN A 115 -14.72 1.01 -4.53
C GLN A 115 -14.70 2.54 -4.50
N GLU A 116 -15.32 3.14 -3.48
CA GLU A 116 -15.33 4.60 -3.29
C GLU A 116 -13.93 5.11 -3.00
N ALA A 117 -13.23 4.48 -2.05
CA ALA A 117 -11.86 4.86 -1.69
C ALA A 117 -10.88 4.74 -2.87
N ALA A 118 -11.00 3.70 -3.69
CA ALA A 118 -10.19 3.52 -4.89
C ALA A 118 -10.54 4.56 -5.97
N ASN A 119 -11.82 4.87 -6.15
CA ASN A 119 -12.27 5.92 -7.07
C ASN A 119 -11.74 7.30 -6.65
N GLU A 120 -11.79 7.63 -5.37
CA GLU A 120 -11.25 8.87 -4.81
C GLU A 120 -9.73 8.97 -5.08
N ALA A 121 -8.96 7.92 -4.77
CA ALA A 121 -7.53 7.87 -5.06
C ALA A 121 -7.23 8.10 -6.55
N ARG A 122 -8.01 7.47 -7.45
CA ARG A 122 -7.87 7.65 -8.90
C ARG A 122 -8.15 9.09 -9.35
N GLN A 123 -9.15 9.75 -8.78
CA GLN A 123 -9.44 11.16 -9.07
C GLN A 123 -8.28 12.08 -8.68
N HIS A 124 -7.47 11.68 -7.69
CA HIS A 124 -6.24 12.37 -7.28
C HIS A 124 -4.98 11.94 -8.06
N GLY A 125 -5.12 11.19 -9.16
CA GLY A 125 -4.01 10.73 -9.98
C GLY A 125 -3.18 9.59 -9.35
N VAL A 126 -3.69 8.96 -8.29
CA VAL A 126 -3.05 7.83 -7.62
C VAL A 126 -3.51 6.53 -8.27
N LYS A 127 -2.54 5.68 -8.64
CA LYS A 127 -2.82 4.34 -9.18
C LYS A 127 -2.90 3.34 -8.03
N VAL A 128 -4.03 2.64 -7.92
CA VAL A 128 -4.26 1.63 -6.87
C VAL A 128 -4.11 0.24 -7.48
N PHE A 129 -3.30 -0.60 -6.85
CA PHE A 129 -3.10 -1.99 -7.21
C PHE A 129 -3.44 -2.87 -6.01
N ALA A 130 -4.06 -4.02 -6.26
CA ALA A 130 -4.27 -5.05 -5.25
C ALA A 130 -3.43 -6.28 -5.58
N VAL A 131 -2.78 -6.83 -4.56
CA VAL A 131 -2.04 -8.08 -4.60
C VAL A 131 -2.61 -8.98 -3.52
N ALA A 132 -3.28 -10.05 -3.94
CA ALA A 132 -3.76 -11.08 -3.03
C ALA A 132 -2.70 -12.19 -2.90
N ILE A 133 -2.31 -12.50 -1.67
CA ILE A 133 -1.34 -13.53 -1.30
C ILE A 133 -2.12 -14.63 -0.57
N SER A 134 -2.81 -15.47 -1.34
CA SER A 134 -3.51 -16.67 -0.87
C SER A 134 -3.74 -17.67 -2.01
N PRO A 135 -3.77 -18.99 -1.71
CA PRO A 135 -3.94 -20.07 -2.69
C PRO A 135 -5.39 -20.22 -3.21
N ASP A 136 -6.39 -19.75 -2.47
CA ASP A 136 -7.81 -19.78 -2.85
C ASP A 136 -8.31 -18.35 -3.03
N GLN A 137 -8.44 -17.90 -4.28
CA GLN A 137 -8.91 -16.55 -4.59
C GLN A 137 -10.37 -16.57 -5.03
N GLU A 138 -11.17 -15.68 -4.45
CA GLU A 138 -12.40 -15.20 -5.07
C GLU A 138 -12.06 -14.02 -5.99
N ASP A 139 -12.00 -14.27 -7.29
CA ASP A 139 -11.59 -13.33 -8.35
C ASP A 139 -12.38 -12.00 -8.39
N THR A 140 -13.57 -11.95 -7.77
CA THR A 140 -14.52 -10.85 -7.92
C THR A 140 -14.04 -9.51 -7.33
N ARG A 141 -13.05 -9.49 -6.41
CA ARG A 141 -12.56 -8.25 -5.76
C ARG A 141 -11.24 -7.68 -6.30
N LEU A 142 -10.53 -8.41 -7.16
CA LEU A 142 -9.25 -7.93 -7.73
C LEU A 142 -9.43 -6.99 -8.92
N SER A 143 -10.66 -6.89 -9.41
CA SER A 143 -11.10 -5.97 -10.46
C SER A 143 -11.37 -4.56 -9.89
N LEU A 144 -10.34 -3.92 -9.30
CA LEU A 144 -10.44 -2.55 -8.80
C LEU A 144 -10.37 -1.49 -9.89
#